data_AF-A0A497L2K7-F1
#
_entry.id   AF-A0A497L2K7-F1
#
_cell.length_a   1.000
_cell.length_b   1.000
_cell.length_c   1.000
_cell.angle_alpha   90.00
_cell.angle_beta   90.00
_cell.angle_gamma   90.00
#
_symmetry.space_group_name_H-M   'P 1'
#
loop_
_entity.id
_entity.type
_entity.pdbx_description
1 polymer ?
#
loop_
_entity_poly.entity_id
_entity_poly.type
_entity_poly.pdbx_seq_one_letter_code
_entity_poly.pdbx_strand_id
1 'polypeptide(L)' 'MVEKVSIEIRKDLYDLIKEEVERSEGEFKSVEEYIEFVLEELLSEEEEEEVYTEEEEEEIKRRLRALGYIS' A
#
# COMPACT_ATOMS: atom_id res chain seq x y z
N MET A 1 17.43 -6.83 9.62
CA MET A 1 17.79 -6.67 8.19
C MET A 1 16.57 -7.12 7.42
N VAL A 2 16.09 -6.30 6.48
CA VAL A 2 15.02 -6.72 5.57
C VAL A 2 15.62 -7.72 4.60
N GLU A 3 14.99 -8.88 4.44
CA GLU A 3 15.40 -9.90 3.48
C GLU A 3 14.95 -9.47 2.08
N LYS A 4 15.86 -9.48 1.10
CA LYS A 4 15.58 -9.04 -0.28
C LYS A 4 15.76 -10.20 -1.25
N VAL A 5 14.92 -10.23 -2.29
CA VAL A 5 15.01 -11.18 -3.41
C VAL A 5 15.29 -10.44 -4.72
N SER A 6 16.02 -11.09 -5.62
CA SER A 6 16.27 -10.55 -6.96
C SER A 6 15.20 -11.02 -7.94
N ILE A 7 14.70 -10.11 -8.76
CA ILE A 7 13.73 -10.40 -9.83
C ILE A 7 14.27 -9.93 -11.17
N GLU A 8 13.83 -10.57 -12.25
CA GLU A 8 14.13 -10.14 -13.62
C GLU A 8 12.87 -9.54 -14.24
N ILE A 9 13.00 -8.34 -14.80
CA ILE A 9 11.94 -7.66 -15.55
C ILE A 9 12.44 -7.29 -16.93
N ARG A 10 11.52 -7.01 -17.86
CA ARG A 10 11.91 -6.54 -19.18
C ARG A 10 12.67 -5.21 -19.07
N LYS A 11 13.72 -5.07 -19.87
CA LYS A 11 14.56 -3.86 -19.87
C LYS A 11 13.77 -2.58 -20.16
N ASP A 12 12.83 -2.64 -21.10
CA ASP A 12 12.02 -1.48 -21.46
C ASP A 12 11.11 -1.03 -20.30
N LEU A 13 10.64 -1.96 -19.47
CA LEU A 13 9.88 -1.62 -18.26
C LEU A 13 10.79 -0.96 -17.21
N TYR A 14 12.00 -1.47 -17.02
CA TYR A 14 12.98 -0.85 -16.13
C TYR A 14 13.31 0.59 -16.55
N ASP A 15 13.50 0.82 -17.86
CA ASP A 15 13.81 2.15 -18.39
C ASP A 15 12.66 3.14 -18.10
N LEU A 16 11.40 2.72 -18.28
CA LEU A 16 10.22 3.53 -17.93
C LEU A 16 10.14 3.86 -16.43
N ILE A 17 10.40 2.87 -15.57
CA ILE A 17 10.40 3.06 -14.11
C ILE A 17 11.51 4.05 -13.71
N LYS A 18 12.68 3.94 -14.34
CA LYS A 18 13.79 4.85 -14.08
C LYS A 18 13.45 6.29 -14.48
N GLU A 19 12.80 6.50 -15.62
CA GLU A 19 12.31 7.82 -16.01
C GLU A 19 11.34 8.39 -14.97
N GLU A 20 10.46 7.55 -14.41
CA GLU A 20 9.50 8.00 -13.39
C GLU A 20 10.20 8.40 -12.07
N VAL A 21 11.22 7.65 -11.64
CA VAL A 21 12.06 8.00 -10.49
C VAL A 21 12.81 9.32 -10.73
N GLU A 22 13.30 9.58 -11.94
CA GLU A 22 13.95 10.84 -12.28
C GLU A 22 12.95 12.01 -12.28
N ARG A 23 11.71 11.76 -12.68
CA ARG A 23 10.61 12.74 -12.70
C ARG A 23 10.03 13.03 -11.33
N SER A 24 10.20 12.15 -10.35
CA SER A 24 9.66 12.31 -9.00
C SER A 24 10.41 13.35 -8.15
N GLU A 25 11.33 14.12 -8.76
CA GLU A 25 12.09 15.23 -8.15
C GLU A 25 12.75 14.87 -6.79
N GLY A 26 13.16 13.61 -6.62
CA GLY A 26 13.84 13.12 -5.41
C GLY A 26 12.92 12.52 -4.35
N GLU A 27 11.63 12.32 -4.65
CA GLU A 27 10.71 11.52 -3.83
C GLU A 27 11.23 10.08 -3.63
N PHE A 28 11.79 9.47 -4.68
CA PHE A 28 12.42 8.16 -4.63
C PHE A 28 13.93 8.27 -4.85
N LYS A 29 14.73 7.57 -4.04
CA LYS A 29 16.20 7.56 -4.16
C LYS A 29 16.72 6.45 -5.06
N SER A 30 15.87 5.48 -5.39
CA SER A 30 16.23 4.35 -6.25
C SER A 30 15.00 3.73 -6.93
N VAL A 31 15.26 2.99 -8.00
CA VAL A 31 14.24 2.17 -8.68
C VAL A 31 13.67 1.09 -7.75
N GLU A 32 14.50 0.54 -6.85
CA GLU A 32 14.03 -0.43 -5.85
C GLU A 32 12.97 0.19 -4.92
N GLU A 33 13.22 1.39 -4.40
CA GLU A 33 12.31 2.10 -3.49
C GLU A 33 10.97 2.42 -4.16
N TYR A 34 11.00 2.85 -5.42
CA TYR A 34 9.78 3.07 -6.20
C TYR A 34 8.98 1.79 -6.43
N ILE A 35 9.66 0.70 -6.80
CA ILE A 35 9.00 -0.59 -7.04
C ILE A 35 8.40 -1.13 -5.73
N GLU A 36 9.12 -1.04 -4.62
CA GLU A 36 8.65 -1.46 -3.31
C GLU A 36 7.38 -0.68 -2.92
N PHE A 37 7.41 0.65 -3.00
CA PHE A 37 6.24 1.49 -2.72
C PHE A 37 5.03 1.15 -3.59
N VAL A 38 5.21 1.06 -4.91
CA VAL A 38 4.09 0.76 -5.83
C VAL A 38 3.52 -0.63 -5.59
N LEU A 39 4.36 -1.63 -5.31
CA LEU A 39 3.89 -2.97 -5.01
C LEU A 39 3.20 -3.03 -3.64
N GLU A 40 3.71 -2.33 -2.63
CA GLU A 40 3.06 -2.21 -1.33
C GLU A 40 1.69 -1.56 -1.46
N GLU A 41 1.55 -0.43 -2.14
CA GLU A 41 0.24 0.22 -2.32
C GLU A 41 -0.73 -0.68 -3.10
N LEU A 42 -0.28 -1.30 -4.20
CA LEU A 42 -1.12 -2.18 -5.01
C LEU A 42 -1.57 -3.45 -4.27
N LEU A 43 -0.73 -3.99 -3.40
CA LEU A 43 -1.05 -5.18 -2.59
C LEU A 43 -1.77 -4.82 -1.29
N SER A 44 -1.58 -3.61 -0.76
CA SER A 44 -2.25 -3.12 0.45
C SER A 44 -3.68 -2.67 0.16
N GLU A 45 -4.00 -2.21 -1.05
CA GLU A 45 -5.40 -2.01 -1.48
C GLU A 45 -6.21 -3.33 -1.45
N GLU A 46 -5.56 -4.50 -1.52
CA GLU A 46 -6.22 -5.80 -1.30
C GLU A 46 -6.40 -6.15 0.20
N GLU A 47 -5.64 -5.54 1.10
CA GLU A 47 -5.75 -5.72 2.57
C GLU A 47 -6.66 -4.67 3.23
N GLU A 48 -6.85 -3.47 2.63
CA GLU A 48 -7.76 -2.44 3.14
C GLU A 48 -9.26 -2.73 2.85
N GLU A 49 -9.60 -3.74 2.03
CA GLU A 49 -10.97 -4.27 1.99
C GLU A 49 -11.31 -5.21 3.17
N GLU A 50 -10.34 -5.52 4.06
CA GLU A 50 -10.57 -6.24 5.33
C GLU A 50 -10.68 -5.29 6.54
N VAL A 51 -11.04 -4.02 6.34
CA VAL A 51 -10.97 -3.03 7.45
C VAL A 51 -11.97 -3.27 8.59
N TYR A 52 -13.04 -4.05 8.43
CA TYR A 52 -13.71 -4.69 9.58
C TYR A 52 -14.39 -5.98 9.14
N THR A 53 -14.17 -7.07 9.88
CA THR A 53 -15.12 -8.19 9.83
C THR A 53 -16.51 -7.67 10.26
N GLU A 54 -17.60 -8.28 9.75
CA GLU A 54 -18.97 -7.89 10.11
C GLU A 54 -19.18 -7.85 11.65
N GLU A 55 -18.45 -8.69 12.38
CA GLU A 55 -18.42 -8.73 13.84
C GLU A 55 -17.79 -7.48 14.49
N GLU A 56 -16.67 -6.99 13.94
CA GLU A 56 -16.00 -5.78 14.43
C GLU A 56 -16.82 -4.52 14.12
N GLU A 57 -17.47 -4.48 12.97
CA GLU A 57 -18.40 -3.41 12.61
C GLU A 57 -19.59 -3.34 13.60
N GLU A 58 -20.15 -4.50 13.98
CA GLU A 58 -21.23 -4.59 14.97
C GLU A 58 -20.78 -4.21 16.40
N GLU A 59 -19.55 -4.53 16.78
CA GLU A 59 -18.95 -4.10 18.05
C GLU A 59 -18.76 -2.57 18.08
N ILE A 60 -18.29 -1.97 16.99
CA ILE A 60 -18.15 -0.51 16.85
C ILE A 60 -19.53 0.15 16.89
N LYS A 61 -20.52 -0.36 16.14
CA LYS A 61 -21.91 0.14 16.17
C LYS A 61 -22.53 0.06 17.56
N ARG A 62 -22.24 -1.00 18.34
CA ARG A 62 -22.69 -1.12 19.73
C ARG A 62 -22.05 -0.07 20.64
N ARG A 63 -20.74 0.14 20.52
CA ARG A 63 -20.01 1.17 21.30
C ARG A 63 -20.48 2.58 20.96
N LEU A 64 -20.67 2.87 19.68
CA LEU A 64 -21.14 4.19 19.23
C LEU A 64 -22.58 4.48 19.67
N ARG A 65 -23.47 3.47 19.68
CA ARG A 65 -24.81 3.58 20.28
C ARG A 65 -24.75 3.81 21.78
N ALA A 66 -23.89 3.08 22.51
CA ALA A 66 -23.71 3.27 23.95
C ALA A 66 -23.15 4.66 24.32
N LEU A 67 -22.34 5.23 23.45
CA LEU A 67 -21.78 6.58 23.60
C LEU A 67 -22.70 7.69 23.05
N GLY A 68 -23.83 7.34 22.41
CA GLY A 68 -24.82 8.29 21.90
C GLY A 68 -24.42 9.01 20.60
N TYR A 69 -23.39 8.55 19.89
CA TYR A 69 -22.98 9.12 18.60
C TYR A 69 -23.88 8.67 17.44
N ILE A 70 -24.51 7.50 17.59
CA ILE A 70 -25.48 6.95 16.64
C ILE A 70 -26.74 6.67 17.46
N SER A 71 -27.88 7.22 17.05
CA SER A 71 -29.20 6.96 17.65
C SER A 71 -29.79 5.65 17.15
#